data_AF-A0A8H7WQB2-F1
#
_entry.id   AF-A0A8H7WQB2-F1
#
_cell.length_a   1.000
_cell.length_b   1.000
_cell.length_c   1.000
_cell.angle_alpha   90.00
_cell.angle_beta   90.00
_cell.angle_gamma   90.00
#
_symmetry.space_group_name_H-M   'P 1'
#
loop_
_entity.id
_entity.type
_entity.pdbx_description
1 polymer ?
#
loop_
_entity_poly.entity_id
_entity_poly.type
_entity_poly.pdbx_seq_one_letter_code
_entity_poly.pdbx_strand_id
1 'polypeptide(L)'
;MRSVDTITIAVKANYIKPSPLTELMQAWTTAINGAQQFCDFSASTGLAKTWLFLGHTRQIDDVLDLDFVPNSIRRHLPEFKKHGLDRVRTLAVDWESGTVNIYWRAPGPVNKKQADELLAMAGCEPIDEEEVREIARCSSAKDGSSAFAVTLSFETGDLRRAAFYAPKLPREDLPVISDERMKLFLDHTPDYDQEEWITIAWGFGKGGKKYMKAERSYCGNLMDKVKEMMVTDPNI
;
A
#
# COMPACT_ATOMS: atom_id res chain seq x y z
N MET A 1 13.38 7.50 15.00
CA MET A 1 13.18 8.59 14.02
C MET A 1 12.15 9.56 14.61
N ARG A 2 12.35 10.89 14.54
CA ARG A 2 11.38 11.87 15.05
C ARG A 2 10.23 11.95 14.05
N SER A 3 8.98 11.75 14.50
CA SER A 3 7.81 11.92 13.63
C SER A 3 7.73 13.38 13.19
N VAL A 4 7.55 13.59 11.88
CA VAL A 4 7.41 14.91 11.26
C VAL A 4 5.99 15.02 10.74
N ASP A 5 5.34 16.14 11.02
CA ASP A 5 4.02 16.47 10.46
C ASP A 5 4.19 16.99 9.02
N THR A 6 4.27 16.05 8.09
CA THR A 6 4.43 16.32 6.66
C THR A 6 3.18 16.97 6.07
N ILE A 7 1.99 16.74 6.65
CA ILE A 7 0.73 17.36 6.21
C ILE A 7 0.76 18.87 6.45
N THR A 8 1.08 19.31 7.67
CA THR A 8 1.19 20.75 7.97
C THR A 8 2.26 21.42 7.12
N ILE A 9 3.40 20.75 6.90
CA ILE A 9 4.46 21.25 6.01
C ILE A 9 3.95 21.39 4.57
N ALA A 10 3.30 20.37 4.03
CA ALA A 10 2.80 20.35 2.66
C ALA A 10 1.71 21.40 2.41
N VAL A 11 0.81 21.62 3.37
CA VAL A 11 -0.20 22.69 3.31
C VAL A 11 0.46 24.06 3.30
N LYS A 12 1.41 24.31 4.22
CA LYS A 12 2.12 25.60 4.29
C LYS A 12 2.95 25.88 3.03
N ALA A 13 3.50 24.83 2.41
CA ALA A 13 4.26 24.91 1.18
C ALA A 13 3.38 24.91 -0.09
N ASN A 14 2.05 24.89 0.04
CA ASN A 14 1.08 24.82 -1.06
C ASN A 14 1.24 23.60 -1.99
N TYR A 15 1.78 22.48 -1.49
CA TYR A 15 1.77 21.22 -2.24
C TYR A 15 0.38 20.58 -2.26
N ILE A 16 -0.41 20.79 -1.20
CA ILE A 16 -1.80 20.33 -1.08
C ILE A 16 -2.65 21.42 -0.42
N LYS A 17 -3.97 21.36 -0.65
CA LYS A 17 -4.93 22.27 -0.01
C LYS A 17 -5.53 21.60 1.24
N PRO A 18 -5.87 22.37 2.29
CA PRO A 18 -6.69 21.85 3.39
C PRO A 18 -7.98 21.23 2.87
N SER A 19 -8.33 20.06 3.40
CA SER A 19 -9.52 19.30 3.04
C SER A 19 -9.89 18.31 4.15
N PRO A 20 -11.09 17.71 4.11
CA PRO A 20 -11.44 16.63 5.04
C PRO A 20 -10.45 15.45 4.97
N LEU A 21 -9.77 15.26 3.85
CA LEU A 21 -8.76 14.22 3.67
C LEU A 21 -7.45 14.55 4.41
N THR A 22 -7.06 15.83 4.48
CA THR A 22 -5.92 16.25 5.32
C THR A 22 -6.24 16.11 6.81
N GLU A 23 -7.48 16.41 7.21
CA GLU A 23 -7.96 16.25 8.60
C GLU A 23 -7.96 14.77 9.00
N LEU A 24 -8.46 13.88 8.14
CA LEU A 24 -8.43 12.43 8.37
C LEU A 24 -6.99 11.92 8.59
N MET A 25 -6.05 12.35 7.75
CA MET A 25 -4.65 11.93 7.87
C MET A 25 -3.98 12.43 9.16
N GLN A 26 -4.26 13.67 9.56
CA GLN A 26 -3.80 14.23 10.83
C GLN A 26 -4.41 13.52 12.04
N ALA A 27 -5.71 13.20 11.97
CA ALA A 27 -6.42 12.48 13.02
C ALA A 27 -5.85 11.08 13.22
N TRP A 28 -5.62 10.31 12.15
CA TRP A 28 -4.93 9.02 12.25
C TRP A 28 -3.52 9.15 12.83
N THR A 29 -2.74 10.12 12.37
CA THR A 29 -1.37 10.33 12.87
C THR A 29 -1.35 10.62 14.38
N THR A 30 -2.34 11.36 14.87
CA THR A 30 -2.43 11.74 16.29
C THR A 30 -2.96 10.60 17.15
N ALA A 31 -3.99 9.89 16.67
CA ALA A 31 -4.64 8.83 17.43
C ALA A 31 -3.79 7.56 17.55
N ILE A 32 -2.94 7.29 16.54
CA ILE A 32 -2.19 6.04 16.45
C ILE A 32 -0.77 6.23 16.98
N ASN A 33 -0.49 5.65 18.15
CA ASN A 33 0.84 5.72 18.75
C ASN A 33 1.92 5.11 17.83
N GLY A 34 3.05 5.82 17.69
CA GLY A 34 4.15 5.38 16.83
C GLY A 34 3.90 5.56 15.33
N ALA A 35 2.78 6.17 14.91
CA ALA A 35 2.52 6.43 13.51
C ALA A 35 3.55 7.41 12.90
N GLN A 36 3.93 7.13 11.65
CA GLN A 36 4.94 7.89 10.91
C GLN A 36 4.45 8.18 9.49
N GLN A 37 4.57 9.45 9.10
CA GLN A 37 4.20 9.93 7.78
C GLN A 37 5.38 9.85 6.80
N PHE A 38 5.11 9.44 5.56
CA PHE A 38 6.06 9.47 4.45
C PHE A 38 5.40 10.11 3.23
N CYS A 39 6.16 10.78 2.40
CA CYS A 39 5.64 11.47 1.22
C CYS A 39 6.01 10.72 -0.06
N ASP A 40 5.07 10.67 -1.00
CA ASP A 40 5.24 10.17 -2.36
C ASP A 40 5.09 11.36 -3.31
N PHE A 41 6.15 11.67 -4.05
CA PHE A 41 6.20 12.79 -4.98
C PHE A 41 6.22 12.28 -6.43
N SER A 42 5.34 12.84 -7.24
CA SER A 42 5.40 12.76 -8.70
C SER A 42 6.29 13.87 -9.24
N ALA A 43 7.18 13.51 -10.18
CA ALA A 43 8.04 14.48 -10.85
C ALA A 43 7.27 15.56 -11.63
N SER A 44 6.03 15.26 -12.07
CA SER A 44 5.21 16.21 -12.84
C SER A 44 4.22 16.99 -11.99
N THR A 45 3.70 16.42 -10.91
CA THR A 45 2.57 16.99 -10.14
C THR A 45 2.90 17.35 -8.70
N GLY A 46 4.11 17.06 -8.20
CA GLY A 46 4.49 17.34 -6.82
C GLY A 46 4.00 16.27 -5.85
N LEU A 47 3.53 16.66 -4.66
CA LEU A 47 3.09 15.70 -3.63
C LEU A 47 1.86 14.92 -4.09
N ALA A 48 2.06 13.66 -4.47
CA ALA A 48 1.02 12.78 -4.97
C ALA A 48 0.29 12.07 -3.83
N LYS A 49 1.04 11.49 -2.88
CA LYS A 49 0.46 10.79 -1.72
C LYS A 49 1.19 11.10 -0.43
N THR A 50 0.49 10.90 0.68
CA THR A 50 1.14 10.71 1.98
C THR A 50 0.80 9.31 2.48
N TRP A 51 1.84 8.56 2.83
CA TRP A 51 1.74 7.26 3.47
C TRP A 51 1.79 7.43 4.99
N LEU A 52 1.07 6.56 5.70
CA LEU A 52 1.10 6.47 7.15
C LEU A 52 1.48 5.03 7.52
N PHE A 53 2.71 4.85 8.00
CA PHE A 53 3.08 3.63 8.70
C PHE A 53 2.48 3.68 10.11
N LEU A 54 1.84 2.60 10.55
CA LEU A 54 1.09 2.58 11.80
C LEU A 54 1.94 2.28 13.05
N GLY A 55 3.26 2.26 12.90
CA GLY A 55 4.24 1.91 13.95
C GLY A 55 4.49 0.40 14.08
N HIS A 56 3.44 -0.39 13.86
CA HIS A 56 3.46 -1.85 13.78
C HIS A 56 2.21 -2.34 13.03
N THR A 57 2.09 -3.64 12.78
CA THR A 57 0.86 -4.23 12.26
C THR A 57 -0.25 -4.15 13.32
N ARG A 58 -1.42 -3.59 12.97
CA ARG A 58 -2.56 -3.35 13.86
C ARG A 58 -3.80 -4.12 13.44
N GLN A 59 -4.71 -4.35 14.39
CA GLN A 59 -6.05 -4.80 14.05
C GLN A 59 -6.77 -3.71 13.26
N ILE A 60 -7.56 -4.11 12.27
CA ILE A 60 -8.30 -3.20 11.40
C ILE A 60 -9.28 -2.31 12.18
N ASP A 61 -9.85 -2.83 13.28
CA ASP A 61 -10.75 -2.08 14.18
C ASP A 61 -10.05 -0.88 14.82
N ASP A 62 -8.81 -1.07 15.27
CA ASP A 62 -7.99 0.00 15.89
C ASP A 62 -7.65 1.14 14.92
N VAL A 63 -7.97 0.96 13.63
CA VAL A 63 -7.64 1.90 12.56
C VAL A 63 -8.91 2.50 11.93
N LEU A 64 -9.91 1.67 11.63
CA LEU A 64 -11.11 2.09 10.90
C LEU A 64 -12.34 2.34 11.78
N ASP A 65 -12.38 1.80 13.01
CA ASP A 65 -13.54 1.98 13.91
C ASP A 65 -13.44 3.27 14.75
N LEU A 66 -12.35 4.02 14.62
CA LEU A 66 -12.16 5.30 15.30
C LEU A 66 -13.21 6.33 14.85
N ASP A 67 -13.80 7.09 15.78
CA ASP A 67 -14.95 7.99 15.55
C ASP A 67 -14.76 8.98 14.39
N PHE A 68 -13.54 9.47 14.18
CA PHE A 68 -13.22 10.43 13.12
C PHE A 68 -13.15 9.81 11.71
N VAL A 69 -13.10 8.48 11.60
CA VAL A 69 -13.09 7.80 10.29
C VAL A 69 -14.48 7.93 9.67
N PRO A 70 -14.59 8.46 8.43
CA PRO A 70 -15.90 8.66 7.83
C PRO A 70 -16.60 7.32 7.54
N ASN A 71 -17.94 7.33 7.62
CA ASN A 71 -18.78 6.16 7.36
C ASN A 71 -18.57 5.59 5.94
N SER A 72 -18.15 6.41 4.97
CA SER A 72 -17.78 5.96 3.63
C SER A 72 -16.70 4.87 3.66
N ILE A 73 -15.77 4.97 4.60
CA ILE A 73 -14.67 4.02 4.83
C ILE A 73 -15.09 2.94 5.84
N ARG A 74 -15.57 3.36 7.03
CA ARG A 74 -15.87 2.46 8.16
C ARG A 74 -16.84 1.33 7.79
N ARG A 75 -17.81 1.60 6.91
CA ARG A 75 -18.83 0.61 6.49
C ARG A 75 -18.25 -0.66 5.85
N HIS A 76 -17.01 -0.64 5.37
CA HIS A 76 -16.36 -1.81 4.75
C HIS A 76 -15.71 -2.75 5.74
N LEU A 77 -15.60 -2.36 7.01
CA LEU A 77 -14.97 -3.14 8.06
C LEU A 77 -15.49 -4.59 8.14
N PRO A 78 -16.82 -4.86 8.10
CA PRO A 78 -17.31 -6.24 8.12
C PRO A 78 -16.88 -7.06 6.89
N GLU A 79 -16.84 -6.44 5.71
CA GLU A 79 -16.45 -7.13 4.47
C GLU A 79 -14.95 -7.43 4.48
N PHE A 80 -14.10 -6.50 4.95
CA PHE A 80 -12.66 -6.76 5.10
C PHE A 80 -12.39 -7.95 6.02
N LYS A 81 -13.05 -8.00 7.19
CA LYS A 81 -12.92 -9.11 8.16
C LYS A 81 -13.35 -10.44 7.57
N LYS A 82 -14.43 -10.46 6.78
CA LYS A 82 -14.91 -11.68 6.11
C LYS A 82 -13.85 -12.29 5.18
N HIS A 83 -12.97 -11.48 4.60
CA HIS A 83 -11.86 -11.92 3.75
C HIS A 83 -10.54 -12.13 4.52
N GLY A 84 -10.57 -12.10 5.86
CA GLY A 84 -9.38 -12.23 6.72
C GLY A 84 -8.43 -11.03 6.64
N LEU A 85 -8.93 -9.87 6.20
CA LEU A 85 -8.15 -8.62 6.11
C LEU A 85 -8.18 -7.88 7.45
N ASP A 86 -7.73 -8.56 8.49
CA ASP A 86 -7.81 -8.08 9.88
C ASP A 86 -6.58 -7.26 10.29
N ARG A 87 -5.46 -7.41 9.58
CA ARG A 87 -4.16 -6.86 9.98
C ARG A 87 -3.66 -5.81 9.00
N VAL A 88 -3.73 -4.54 9.39
CA VAL A 88 -3.25 -3.38 8.59
C VAL A 88 -1.88 -2.95 9.06
N ARG A 89 -1.01 -2.62 8.12
CA ARG A 89 0.33 -2.10 8.42
C ARG A 89 0.52 -0.65 8.02
N THR A 90 -0.11 -0.27 6.91
CA THR A 90 0.11 1.04 6.30
C THR A 90 -1.20 1.55 5.70
N LEU A 91 -1.38 2.86 5.72
CA LEU A 91 -2.40 3.58 4.96
C LEU A 91 -1.70 4.51 3.97
N ALA A 92 -2.38 4.88 2.89
CA ALA A 92 -1.93 6.01 2.08
C ALA A 92 -3.12 6.85 1.63
N VAL A 93 -2.89 8.15 1.56
CA VAL A 93 -3.84 9.12 1.05
C VAL A 93 -3.31 9.65 -0.26
N ASP A 94 -4.08 9.51 -1.32
CA ASP A 94 -3.78 10.03 -2.66
C ASP A 94 -4.54 11.35 -2.87
N TRP A 95 -3.77 12.44 -2.94
CA TRP A 95 -4.30 13.80 -2.93
C TRP A 95 -4.95 14.19 -4.26
N GLU A 96 -4.43 13.65 -5.37
CA GLU A 96 -4.92 13.96 -6.71
C GLU A 96 -6.25 13.25 -6.99
N SER A 97 -6.37 11.99 -6.57
CA SER A 97 -7.56 11.18 -6.83
C SER A 97 -8.59 11.21 -5.69
N GLY A 98 -8.29 11.84 -4.55
CA GLY A 98 -9.17 11.87 -3.39
C GLY A 98 -9.47 10.46 -2.87
N THR A 99 -8.45 9.60 -2.84
CA THR A 99 -8.61 8.19 -2.46
C THR A 99 -7.74 7.81 -1.26
N VAL A 100 -8.18 6.76 -0.56
CA VAL A 100 -7.42 6.13 0.52
C VAL A 100 -7.05 4.72 0.07
N ASN A 101 -5.80 4.35 0.28
CA ASN A 101 -5.32 2.99 0.16
C ASN A 101 -5.11 2.40 1.55
N ILE A 102 -5.55 1.16 1.74
CA ILE A 102 -5.33 0.40 2.97
C ILE A 102 -4.48 -0.81 2.61
N TYR A 103 -3.42 -1.06 3.37
CA TYR A 103 -2.44 -2.11 3.10
C TYR A 103 -2.41 -3.14 4.22
N TRP A 104 -2.70 -4.38 3.87
CA TRP A 104 -2.79 -5.51 4.78
C TRP A 104 -1.60 -6.44 4.67
N ARG A 105 -1.36 -7.16 5.78
CA ARG A 105 -0.85 -8.53 5.70
C ARG A 105 -2.05 -9.47 5.57
N ALA A 106 -2.36 -9.85 4.34
CA ALA A 106 -3.42 -10.80 4.05
C ALA A 106 -2.95 -12.24 4.33
N PRO A 107 -3.87 -13.17 4.63
CA PRO A 107 -3.56 -14.59 4.68
C PRO A 107 -2.95 -15.04 3.36
N GLY A 108 -1.99 -15.96 3.41
CA GLY A 108 -1.39 -16.53 2.21
C GLY A 108 -0.78 -17.91 2.47
N PRO A 109 -0.05 -18.46 1.49
CA PRO A 109 0.17 -17.91 0.15
C PRO A 109 -1.15 -17.77 -0.63
N VAL A 110 -1.26 -16.73 -1.47
CA VAL A 110 -2.50 -16.51 -2.23
C VAL A 110 -2.77 -17.67 -3.20
N ASN A 111 -4.00 -18.18 -3.20
CA ASN A 111 -4.45 -19.18 -4.17
C ASN A 111 -5.55 -18.60 -5.06
N LYS A 112 -5.97 -19.35 -6.10
CA LYS A 112 -6.91 -18.88 -7.12
C LYS A 112 -8.24 -18.39 -6.52
N LYS A 113 -8.83 -19.20 -5.65
CA LYS A 113 -10.10 -18.86 -5.00
C LYS A 113 -9.96 -17.59 -4.18
N GLN A 114 -8.92 -17.48 -3.37
CA GLN A 114 -8.68 -16.32 -2.54
C GLN A 114 -8.42 -15.05 -3.36
N ALA A 115 -7.62 -15.16 -4.43
CA ALA A 115 -7.37 -14.04 -5.34
C ALA A 115 -8.67 -13.53 -5.94
N ASP A 116 -9.52 -14.43 -6.45
CA ASP A 116 -10.81 -14.05 -7.02
C ASP A 116 -11.74 -13.40 -6.00
N GLU A 117 -11.81 -13.92 -4.77
CA GLU A 117 -12.62 -13.35 -3.69
C GLU A 117 -12.15 -11.94 -3.30
N LEU A 118 -10.83 -11.73 -3.15
CA LEU A 118 -10.23 -10.43 -2.85
C LEU A 118 -10.42 -9.41 -3.98
N LEU A 119 -10.31 -9.85 -5.23
CA LEU A 119 -10.51 -9.00 -6.40
C LEU A 119 -12.00 -8.66 -6.60
N ALA A 120 -12.89 -9.63 -6.40
CA ALA A 120 -14.33 -9.44 -6.50
C ALA A 120 -14.84 -8.44 -5.45
N MET A 121 -14.26 -8.41 -4.25
CA MET A 121 -14.54 -7.40 -3.23
C MET A 121 -14.35 -5.97 -3.77
N ALA A 122 -13.32 -5.74 -4.60
CA ALA A 122 -13.08 -4.45 -5.26
C ALA A 122 -13.84 -4.27 -6.58
N GLY A 123 -14.70 -5.22 -6.96
CA GLY A 123 -15.39 -5.26 -8.25
C GLY A 123 -14.46 -5.48 -9.44
N CYS A 124 -13.30 -6.08 -9.22
CA CYS A 124 -12.35 -6.45 -10.26
C CYS A 124 -12.74 -7.81 -10.86
N GLU A 125 -12.30 -8.05 -12.10
CA GLU A 125 -12.50 -9.34 -12.76
C GLU A 125 -11.54 -10.40 -12.19
N PRO A 126 -11.92 -11.69 -12.23
CA PRO A 126 -11.02 -12.79 -11.92
C PRO A 126 -9.76 -12.75 -12.79
N ILE A 127 -8.65 -13.24 -12.24
CA ILE A 127 -7.38 -13.41 -12.96
C ILE A 127 -7.16 -14.88 -13.32
N ASP A 128 -6.24 -15.18 -14.23
CA ASP A 128 -5.96 -16.56 -14.60
C ASP A 128 -5.06 -17.28 -13.57
N GLU A 129 -4.95 -18.61 -13.67
CA GLU A 129 -4.16 -19.41 -12.74
C GLU A 129 -2.64 -19.19 -12.87
N GLU A 130 -2.17 -18.70 -14.01
CA GLU A 130 -0.75 -18.42 -14.23
C GLU A 130 -0.34 -17.14 -13.50
N GLU A 131 -1.14 -16.08 -13.62
CA GLU A 131 -0.98 -14.81 -12.91
C GLU A 131 -1.06 -15.02 -11.40
N VAL A 132 -1.99 -15.86 -10.90
CA VAL A 132 -2.03 -16.21 -9.48
C VAL A 132 -0.77 -16.94 -9.02
N ARG A 133 -0.28 -17.90 -9.80
CA ARG A 133 0.96 -18.64 -9.47
C ARG A 133 2.16 -17.72 -9.42
N GLU A 134 2.25 -16.77 -10.35
CA GLU A 134 3.30 -15.75 -10.34
C GLU A 134 3.21 -14.85 -9.11
N ILE A 135 2.02 -14.30 -8.81
CA ILE A 135 1.80 -13.47 -7.62
C ILE A 135 2.15 -14.25 -6.36
N ALA A 136 1.70 -15.50 -6.22
CA ALA A 136 1.97 -16.33 -5.06
C ALA A 136 3.47 -16.59 -4.88
N ARG A 137 4.19 -16.89 -5.97
CA ARG A 137 5.64 -17.08 -5.96
C ARG A 137 6.38 -15.83 -5.46
N CYS A 138 5.97 -14.66 -5.94
CA CYS A 138 6.68 -13.41 -5.67
C CYS A 138 6.29 -12.72 -4.34
N SER A 139 5.02 -12.83 -3.92
CA SER A 139 4.47 -12.01 -2.82
C SER A 139 4.40 -12.73 -1.46
N SER A 140 4.74 -14.01 -1.41
CA SER A 140 4.70 -14.80 -0.18
C SER A 140 5.82 -14.37 0.78
N ALA A 141 5.44 -13.86 1.93
CA ALA A 141 6.35 -13.61 3.03
C ALA A 141 6.76 -14.92 3.73
N LYS A 142 7.82 -14.85 4.55
CA LYS A 142 8.34 -16.01 5.31
C LYS A 142 7.32 -16.59 6.29
N ASP A 143 6.40 -15.77 6.79
CA ASP A 143 5.31 -16.18 7.67
C ASP A 143 4.09 -16.72 6.90
N GLY A 144 4.20 -16.88 5.58
CA GLY A 144 3.14 -17.31 4.69
C GLY A 144 2.16 -16.19 4.30
N SER A 145 2.22 -15.01 4.90
CA SER A 145 1.32 -13.90 4.54
C SER A 145 1.63 -13.30 3.16
N SER A 146 0.69 -12.53 2.62
CA SER A 146 0.87 -11.78 1.35
C SER A 146 0.50 -10.31 1.56
N ALA A 147 1.24 -9.41 0.91
CA ALA A 147 0.91 -7.98 0.97
C ALA A 147 -0.20 -7.65 -0.02
N PHE A 148 -1.31 -7.11 0.48
CA PHE A 148 -2.49 -6.78 -0.32
C PHE A 148 -2.95 -5.36 -0.01
N ALA A 149 -3.49 -4.66 -1.00
CA ALA A 149 -4.08 -3.35 -0.80
C ALA A 149 -5.36 -3.16 -1.60
N VAL A 150 -6.23 -2.28 -1.10
CA VAL A 150 -7.37 -1.77 -1.85
C VAL A 150 -7.31 -0.26 -1.87
N THR A 151 -7.83 0.32 -2.95
CA THR A 151 -8.06 1.75 -3.08
C THR A 151 -9.56 2.01 -2.98
N LEU A 152 -9.95 2.92 -2.11
CA LEU A 152 -11.33 3.40 -1.99
C LEU A 152 -11.41 4.91 -2.19
N SER A 153 -12.50 5.38 -2.79
CA SER A 153 -12.82 6.80 -2.78
C SER A 153 -13.09 7.27 -1.35
N PHE A 154 -12.48 8.37 -0.94
CA PHE A 154 -12.75 8.96 0.37
C PHE A 154 -14.20 9.44 0.50
N GLU A 155 -14.73 10.08 -0.54
CA GLU A 155 -16.07 10.66 -0.55
C GLU A 155 -17.16 9.59 -0.58
N THR A 156 -17.10 8.66 -1.53
CA THR A 156 -18.18 7.68 -1.73
C THR A 156 -17.95 6.37 -1.03
N GLY A 157 -16.70 6.08 -0.65
CA GLY A 157 -16.30 4.77 -0.16
C GLY A 157 -16.24 3.71 -1.25
N ASP A 158 -16.40 4.05 -2.53
CA ASP A 158 -16.36 3.03 -3.58
C ASP A 158 -14.99 2.40 -3.68
N LEU A 159 -14.91 1.08 -3.58
CA LEU A 159 -13.70 0.32 -3.91
C LEU A 159 -13.44 0.46 -5.41
N ARG A 160 -12.27 1.03 -5.74
CA ARG A 160 -11.87 1.37 -7.10
C ARG A 160 -10.93 0.33 -7.70
N ARG A 161 -10.01 -0.18 -6.86
CA ARG A 161 -8.89 -1.03 -7.26
C ARG A 161 -8.45 -1.93 -6.11
N ALA A 162 -7.80 -3.04 -6.47
CA ALA A 162 -7.07 -3.92 -5.56
C ALA A 162 -5.67 -4.17 -6.11
N ALA A 163 -4.72 -4.53 -5.25
CA ALA A 163 -3.37 -4.85 -5.68
C ALA A 163 -2.65 -5.83 -4.74
N PHE A 164 -1.87 -6.74 -5.33
CA PHE A 164 -0.93 -7.59 -4.60
C PHE A 164 0.48 -7.00 -4.73
N TYR A 165 1.28 -7.10 -3.66
CA TYR A 165 2.64 -6.53 -3.61
C TYR A 165 3.65 -7.60 -3.25
N ALA A 166 4.81 -7.53 -3.90
CA ALA A 166 5.98 -8.33 -3.63
C ALA A 166 7.14 -7.39 -3.28
N PRO A 167 7.30 -7.03 -1.99
CA PRO A 167 8.39 -6.19 -1.52
C PRO A 167 9.71 -6.97 -1.44
N LYS A 168 10.83 -6.31 -1.70
CA LYS A 168 12.19 -6.88 -1.62
C LYS A 168 12.36 -8.11 -2.53
N LEU A 169 11.98 -7.99 -3.79
CA LEU A 169 12.24 -9.02 -4.80
C LEU A 169 13.69 -8.95 -5.28
N PRO A 170 14.46 -10.04 -5.19
CA PRO A 170 15.72 -10.18 -5.92
C PRO A 170 15.48 -10.10 -7.44
N ARG A 171 16.50 -9.66 -8.20
CA ARG A 171 16.38 -9.51 -9.65
C ARG A 171 16.09 -10.82 -10.36
N GLU A 172 16.71 -11.90 -9.88
CA GLU A 172 16.53 -13.27 -10.37
C GLU A 172 15.10 -13.81 -10.14
N ASP A 173 14.37 -13.24 -9.19
CA ASP A 173 13.02 -13.67 -8.81
C ASP A 173 11.93 -12.78 -9.41
N LEU A 174 12.30 -11.72 -10.14
CA LEU A 174 11.32 -10.83 -10.76
C LEU A 174 10.32 -11.60 -11.64
N PRO A 175 9.05 -11.16 -11.69
CA PRO A 175 8.07 -11.74 -12.60
C PRO A 175 8.43 -11.46 -14.06
N VAL A 176 7.68 -12.07 -14.97
CA VAL A 176 7.83 -11.77 -16.40
C VAL A 176 7.32 -10.35 -16.65
N ILE A 177 8.26 -9.41 -16.80
CA ILE A 177 7.95 -8.03 -17.14
C ILE A 177 7.84 -7.92 -18.66
N SER A 178 6.62 -7.88 -19.18
CA SER A 178 6.36 -7.68 -20.62
C SER A 178 6.37 -6.20 -21.03
N ASP A 179 6.19 -5.28 -20.06
CA ASP A 179 6.17 -3.84 -20.29
C ASP A 179 7.60 -3.26 -20.40
N GLU A 180 7.94 -2.76 -21.59
CA GLU A 180 9.27 -2.17 -21.86
C GLU A 180 9.57 -0.93 -21.02
N ARG A 181 8.57 -0.13 -20.64
CA ARG A 181 8.78 1.03 -19.79
C ARG A 181 9.22 0.60 -18.39
N MET A 182 8.67 -0.48 -17.87
CA MET A 182 9.04 -1.01 -16.56
C MET A 182 10.42 -1.66 -16.57
N LYS A 183 10.80 -2.35 -17.66
CA LYS A 183 12.19 -2.81 -17.86
C LYS A 183 13.16 -1.63 -17.82
N LEU A 184 12.90 -0.61 -18.64
CA LEU A 184 13.71 0.60 -18.68
C LEU A 184 13.83 1.28 -17.31
N PHE A 185 12.73 1.34 -16.55
CA PHE A 185 12.75 1.87 -15.18
C PHE A 185 13.69 1.06 -14.26
N LEU A 186 13.56 -0.27 -14.26
CA LEU A 186 14.36 -1.15 -13.40
C LEU A 186 15.83 -1.23 -13.83
N ASP A 187 16.15 -0.98 -15.09
CA ASP A 187 17.52 -1.04 -15.60
C ASP A 187 18.25 0.29 -15.45
N HIS A 188 17.55 1.43 -15.60
CA HIS A 188 18.19 2.75 -15.68
C HIS A 188 17.99 3.65 -14.47
N THR A 189 17.05 3.37 -13.56
CA THR A 189 16.89 4.18 -12.35
C THR A 189 18.07 3.92 -11.40
N PRO A 190 18.87 4.91 -11.01
CA PRO A 190 20.04 4.68 -10.15
C PRO A 190 19.66 4.12 -8.78
N ASP A 191 20.57 3.33 -8.19
CA ASP A 191 20.52 2.89 -6.80
C ASP A 191 21.91 3.01 -6.17
N TYR A 192 21.97 3.62 -5.00
CA TYR A 192 23.18 3.90 -4.22
C TYR A 192 23.14 3.25 -2.83
N ASP A 193 22.11 2.47 -2.53
CA ASP A 193 22.06 1.66 -1.30
C ASP A 193 23.04 0.48 -1.37
N GLN A 194 23.47 0.00 -0.20
CA GLN A 194 24.33 -1.19 -0.12
C GLN A 194 23.62 -2.48 -0.55
N GLU A 195 22.31 -2.54 -0.34
CA GLU A 195 21.46 -3.68 -0.72
C GLU A 195 20.24 -3.15 -1.47
N GLU A 196 20.12 -3.53 -2.74
CA GLU A 196 19.01 -3.11 -3.60
C GLU A 196 17.67 -3.62 -3.07
N TRP A 197 16.65 -2.77 -3.14
CA TRP A 197 15.27 -3.09 -2.82
C TRP A 197 14.40 -2.85 -4.05
N ILE A 198 13.77 -3.90 -4.55
CA ILE A 198 12.74 -3.79 -5.59
C ILE A 198 11.38 -4.22 -5.02
N THR A 199 10.35 -3.42 -5.22
CA THR A 199 8.96 -3.82 -4.98
C THR A 199 8.26 -3.95 -6.33
N ILE A 200 7.55 -5.06 -6.56
CA ILE A 200 6.60 -5.19 -7.67
C ILE A 200 5.18 -5.24 -7.13
N ALA A 201 4.22 -4.61 -7.83
CA ALA A 201 2.82 -4.74 -7.50
C ALA A 201 1.94 -4.94 -8.73
N TRP A 202 1.02 -5.89 -8.65
CA TRP A 202 -0.01 -6.15 -9.67
C TRP A 202 -1.27 -5.43 -9.26
N GLY A 203 -1.68 -4.44 -10.05
CA GLY A 203 -2.84 -3.60 -9.81
C GLY A 203 -4.01 -3.97 -10.72
N PHE A 204 -5.20 -4.08 -10.11
CA PHE A 204 -6.44 -4.48 -10.75
C PHE A 204 -7.51 -3.41 -10.54
N GLY A 205 -8.30 -3.16 -11.58
CA GLY A 205 -9.44 -2.25 -11.56
C GLY A 205 -10.62 -2.78 -12.36
N LYS A 206 -11.77 -2.13 -12.19
CA LYS A 206 -13.03 -2.51 -12.85
C LYS A 206 -12.89 -2.51 -14.38
N GLY A 207 -13.61 -3.45 -15.03
CA GLY A 207 -13.63 -3.61 -16.48
C GLY A 207 -12.31 -4.15 -17.03
N GLY A 208 -11.74 -5.15 -16.37
CA GLY A 208 -10.51 -5.84 -16.79
C GLY A 208 -9.24 -4.99 -16.78
N LYS A 209 -9.25 -3.79 -16.17
CA LYS A 209 -8.09 -2.90 -16.16
C LYS A 209 -6.99 -3.49 -15.29
N LYS A 210 -5.81 -3.69 -15.86
CA LYS A 210 -4.60 -4.16 -15.17
C LYS A 210 -3.45 -3.19 -15.39
N TYR A 211 -2.57 -3.08 -14.40
CA TYR A 211 -1.29 -2.40 -14.52
C TYR A 211 -0.29 -2.98 -13.53
N MET A 212 1.00 -2.80 -13.77
CA MET A 212 2.06 -3.15 -12.82
C MET A 212 2.73 -1.88 -12.28
N LYS A 213 3.19 -1.93 -11.04
CA LYS A 213 4.04 -0.91 -10.41
C LYS A 213 5.38 -1.51 -10.05
N ALA A 214 6.43 -0.71 -10.15
CA ALA A 214 7.74 -1.00 -9.64
C ALA A 214 8.21 0.13 -8.73
N GLU A 215 8.86 -0.23 -7.62
CA GLU A 215 9.62 0.69 -6.77
C GLU A 215 11.05 0.15 -6.71
N ARG A 216 12.03 1.05 -6.69
CA ARG A 216 13.46 0.72 -6.56
C ARG A 216 14.07 1.63 -5.50
N SER A 217 14.95 1.08 -4.67
CA SER A 217 15.80 1.88 -3.78
C SER A 217 16.59 2.94 -4.57
N TYR A 218 16.96 4.01 -3.87
CA TYR A 218 17.78 5.08 -4.44
C TYR A 218 18.94 5.43 -3.51
N CYS A 219 18.65 5.91 -2.29
CA CYS A 219 19.67 6.16 -1.28
C CYS A 219 19.05 6.16 0.13
N GLY A 220 19.90 6.07 1.16
CA GLY A 220 19.51 6.16 2.56
C GLY A 220 19.30 4.81 3.26
N ASN A 221 19.77 3.72 2.64
CA ASN A 221 19.66 2.34 3.11
C ASN A 221 18.21 1.97 3.43
N LEU A 222 17.34 1.98 2.42
CA LEU A 222 15.91 1.70 2.56
C LEU A 222 15.67 0.41 3.35
N MET A 223 16.47 -0.62 3.11
CA MET A 223 16.34 -1.88 3.82
C MET A 223 16.52 -1.74 5.33
N ASP A 224 17.53 -0.99 5.78
CA ASP A 224 17.76 -0.79 7.21
C ASP A 224 16.60 -0.03 7.84
N LYS A 225 16.02 0.93 7.11
CA LYS A 225 14.81 1.64 7.55
C LYS A 225 13.60 0.72 7.64
N VAL A 226 13.41 -0.17 6.68
CA VAL A 226 12.32 -1.16 6.74
C VAL A 226 12.54 -2.15 7.89
N LYS A 227 13.79 -2.59 8.14
CA LYS A 227 14.13 -3.44 9.30
C LYS A 227 13.87 -2.71 10.62
N GLU A 228 14.30 -1.46 10.77
CA GLU A 228 14.00 -0.63 11.93
C GLU A 228 12.48 -0.57 12.19
N MET A 229 11.67 -0.39 11.13
CA MET A 229 10.20 -0.39 11.20
C MET A 229 9.59 -1.77 11.48
N MET A 230 10.30 -2.86 11.18
CA MET A 230 9.84 -4.23 11.47
C MET A 230 10.21 -4.69 12.89
N VAL A 231 11.38 -4.29 13.40
CA VAL A 231 11.84 -4.64 14.77
C VAL A 231 10.94 -4.00 15.83
N THR A 232 10.30 -2.87 15.52
CA THR A 232 9.30 -2.25 16.40
C THR A 232 7.91 -2.88 16.32
N ASP A 233 7.70 -3.91 15.48
CA ASP A 233 6.44 -4.66 15.44
C ASP A 233 6.47 -5.79 16.48
N PRO A 234 5.75 -5.66 17.61
CA PRO A 234 5.74 -6.69 18.66
C PRO A 234 5.04 -8.00 18.23
N ASN A 235 4.47 -8.03 17.02
CA ASN A 235 3.71 -9.15 16.48
C ASN A 235 4.45 -9.89 15.34
N ILE A 236 5.78 -9.76 15.29
CA ILE A 236 6.70 -10.57 14.48
C ILE A 236 7.55 -11.43 15.40
#